data_AF-A0AAN5C088-F1
#
_entry.id   AF-A0AAN5C088-F1
#
_cell.length_a   1.000
_cell.length_b   1.000
_cell.length_c   1.000
_cell.angle_alpha   90.00
_cell.angle_beta   90.00
_cell.angle_gamma   90.00
#
_symmetry.space_group_name_H-M   'P 1'
#
loop_
_entity.id
_entity.type
_entity.pdbx_description
1 polymer ?
#
loop_
_entity_poly.entity_id
_entity_poly.type
_entity_poly.pdbx_seq_one_letter_code
_entity_poly.pdbx_strand_id
1 'polypeptide(L)'
;MVVSPGVLLLFLSLPPSSSSFDATPVMADKCEACLITVREMEESTNSFRGERSESQLIEWLEGTCERLLKYHVHRDKQGIDRFQPQKSGTINTIESLKQRGVKVDLGFPDEFLAEPEAEIAHLKMMCEDLMSRKEEELEEWYYGESRNHLKAICRAECRLQAEL
;
A
#
# COMPACT_ATOMS: atom_id res chain seq x y z
N MET A 1 -13.70 65.64 -16.05
CA MET A 1 -13.71 64.48 -15.16
C MET A 1 -12.68 63.50 -15.69
N VAL A 2 -11.46 63.55 -15.16
CA VAL A 2 -10.32 62.77 -15.65
C VAL A 2 -10.01 61.73 -14.58
N VAL A 3 -10.30 60.46 -14.85
CA VAL A 3 -9.97 59.34 -13.97
C VAL A 3 -8.65 58.74 -14.46
N SER A 4 -7.64 58.73 -13.60
CA SER A 4 -6.27 58.32 -13.89
C SER A 4 -6.15 56.91 -14.48
N PRO A 5 -5.21 56.66 -15.41
CA PRO A 5 -5.03 55.37 -16.08
C PRO A 5 -4.21 54.35 -15.27
N GLY A 6 -4.24 54.43 -13.93
CA GLY A 6 -3.26 53.77 -13.04
C GLY A 6 -3.77 52.61 -12.19
N VAL A 7 -4.94 52.01 -12.46
CA VAL A 7 -5.53 50.99 -11.54
C VAL A 7 -5.97 49.70 -12.28
N LEU A 8 -5.45 49.42 -13.48
CA LEU A 8 -5.87 48.24 -14.26
C LEU A 8 -4.85 47.08 -14.28
N LEU A 9 -3.96 46.94 -13.29
CA LEU A 9 -2.99 45.83 -13.25
C LEU A 9 -2.69 45.32 -11.83
N LEU A 10 -3.73 45.00 -11.04
CA LEU A 10 -3.57 44.24 -9.79
C LEU A 10 -4.57 43.08 -9.62
N PHE A 11 -5.00 42.47 -10.74
CA PHE A 11 -5.91 41.30 -10.70
C PHE A 11 -5.47 40.11 -11.55
N LEU A 12 -4.19 39.99 -11.92
CA LEU A 12 -3.71 38.85 -12.72
C LEU A 12 -2.39 38.25 -12.23
N SER A 13 -2.29 37.96 -10.94
CA SER A 13 -1.28 36.99 -10.45
C SER A 13 -1.64 36.40 -9.09
N LEU A 14 -2.91 36.08 -8.84
CA LEU A 14 -3.15 34.94 -7.97
C LEU A 14 -2.92 33.70 -8.86
N PRO A 15 -1.96 32.82 -8.54
CA PRO A 15 -1.93 31.52 -9.19
C PRO A 15 -3.33 30.92 -9.02
N PRO A 16 -3.88 30.22 -10.03
CA PRO A 16 -5.10 29.47 -9.81
C PRO A 16 -4.83 28.63 -8.57
N SER A 17 -5.64 28.81 -7.53
CA SER A 17 -5.68 27.90 -6.41
C SER A 17 -5.93 26.54 -7.02
N SER A 18 -4.87 25.77 -7.24
CA SER A 18 -4.91 24.39 -7.68
C SER A 18 -5.43 23.59 -6.50
N SER A 19 -6.71 23.79 -6.19
CA SER A 19 -7.54 22.83 -5.50
C SER A 19 -8.01 21.77 -6.50
N SER A 20 -7.19 21.43 -7.48
CA SER A 20 -7.14 20.06 -7.98
C SER A 20 -6.61 19.24 -6.81
N PHE A 21 -7.54 18.87 -5.94
CA PHE A 21 -7.49 17.61 -5.25
C PHE A 21 -7.21 16.58 -6.36
N ASP A 22 -5.93 16.25 -6.57
CA ASP A 22 -5.53 15.21 -7.52
C ASP A 22 -6.10 13.91 -6.97
N ALA A 23 -7.34 13.61 -7.38
CA ALA A 23 -8.10 12.46 -6.93
C ALA A 23 -7.78 11.21 -7.76
N THR A 24 -6.71 11.23 -8.56
CA THR A 24 -6.26 10.05 -9.30
C THR A 24 -5.57 9.08 -8.34
N PRO A 25 -6.07 7.84 -8.22
CA PRO A 25 -5.41 6.79 -7.44
C PRO A 25 -3.96 6.61 -7.90
N VAL A 26 -3.01 6.70 -6.97
CA VAL A 26 -1.58 6.44 -7.26
C VAL A 26 -1.29 5.00 -6.90
N MET A 27 -1.31 4.14 -7.91
CA MET A 27 -1.03 2.71 -7.78
C MET A 27 0.44 2.47 -7.46
N ALA A 28 0.71 1.40 -6.68
CA ALA A 28 2.08 0.91 -6.51
C ALA A 28 2.64 0.45 -7.87
N ASP A 29 3.89 0.81 -8.16
CA ASP A 29 4.63 0.20 -9.27
C ASP A 29 5.15 -1.20 -8.90
N LYS A 30 5.77 -1.89 -9.86
CA LYS A 30 6.28 -3.26 -9.65
C LYS A 30 7.33 -3.35 -8.54
N CYS A 31 8.18 -2.32 -8.43
CA CYS A 31 9.21 -2.28 -7.40
C CYS A 31 8.58 -2.03 -6.02
N GLU A 32 7.70 -1.03 -5.92
CA GLU A 32 6.98 -0.70 -4.69
C GLU A 32 6.18 -1.91 -4.20
N ALA A 33 5.39 -2.54 -5.08
CA ALA A 33 4.62 -3.73 -4.75
C ALA A 33 5.50 -4.86 -4.25
N CYS A 34 6.64 -5.12 -4.91
CA CYS A 34 7.56 -6.15 -4.44
C CYS A 34 8.12 -5.84 -3.06
N LEU A 35 8.58 -4.61 -2.83
CA LEU A 35 9.16 -4.21 -1.54
C LEU A 35 8.14 -4.25 -0.40
N ILE A 36 6.88 -3.90 -0.67
CA ILE A 36 5.79 -3.99 0.31
C ILE A 36 5.47 -5.46 0.61
N THR A 37 5.35 -6.31 -0.42
CA THR A 37 5.14 -7.76 -0.25
C THR A 37 6.26 -8.39 0.56
N VAL A 38 7.53 -8.09 0.24
CA VAL A 38 8.68 -8.61 0.99
C VAL A 38 8.69 -8.12 2.43
N ARG A 39 8.30 -6.86 2.70
CA ARG A 39 8.16 -6.36 4.07
C ARG A 39 7.15 -7.21 4.85
N GLU A 40 5.98 -7.47 4.26
CA GLU A 40 4.95 -8.33 4.87
C GLU A 40 5.43 -9.78 5.07
N MET A 41 6.19 -10.31 4.10
CA MET A 41 6.81 -11.64 4.21
C MET A 41 7.78 -11.69 5.39
N GLU A 42 8.69 -10.72 5.51
CA GLU A 42 9.66 -10.62 6.60
C GLU A 42 8.95 -10.58 7.96
N GLU A 43 7.89 -9.79 8.09
CA GLU A 43 7.11 -9.67 9.33
C GLU A 43 6.36 -10.95 9.73
N SER A 44 5.95 -11.73 8.73
CA SER A 44 5.18 -12.96 8.92
C SER A 44 6.02 -14.22 9.06
N THR A 45 7.35 -14.13 8.92
CA THR A 45 8.25 -15.29 9.12
C THR A 45 8.21 -15.87 10.54
N ASN A 46 7.67 -15.11 11.51
CA ASN A 46 7.46 -15.58 12.88
C ASN A 46 6.43 -16.73 12.99
N SER A 47 5.66 -16.99 11.93
CA SER A 47 4.69 -18.09 11.89
C SER A 47 5.37 -19.46 11.76
N PHE A 48 6.59 -19.50 11.22
CA PHE A 48 7.35 -20.73 11.06
C PHE A 48 7.78 -21.28 12.42
N ARG A 49 7.12 -22.35 12.85
CA ARG A 49 7.43 -23.05 14.10
C ARG A 49 7.95 -24.43 13.77
N GLY A 50 9.08 -24.81 14.38
CA GLY A 50 9.65 -26.14 14.24
C GLY A 50 10.31 -26.37 12.88
N GLU A 51 10.18 -27.58 12.37
CA GLU A 51 10.72 -27.99 11.08
C GLU A 51 9.91 -27.36 9.94
N ARG A 52 10.61 -26.82 8.95
CA ARG A 52 9.99 -26.19 7.79
C ARG A 52 9.30 -27.24 6.92
N SER A 53 7.97 -27.19 6.87
CA SER A 53 7.18 -28.05 5.99
C SER A 53 6.69 -27.33 4.74
N GLU A 54 6.37 -28.10 3.70
CA GLU A 54 5.74 -27.61 2.47
C GLU A 54 4.36 -26.99 2.75
N SER A 55 3.56 -27.60 3.62
CA SER A 55 2.27 -27.03 4.02
C SER A 55 2.39 -25.65 4.66
N GLN A 56 3.39 -25.44 5.54
CA GLN A 56 3.67 -24.14 6.14
C GLN A 56 4.08 -23.10 5.11
N LEU A 57 4.83 -23.51 4.07
CA LEU A 57 5.20 -22.63 2.98
C LEU A 57 3.96 -22.18 2.20
N ILE A 58 3.10 -23.12 1.80
CA ILE A 58 1.86 -22.82 1.06
C ILE A 58 0.96 -21.88 1.86
N GLU A 59 0.69 -22.20 3.12
CA GLU A 59 -0.14 -21.37 4.01
C GLU A 59 0.43 -19.95 4.18
N TRP A 60 1.75 -19.84 4.28
CA TRP A 60 2.43 -18.56 4.41
C TRP A 60 2.37 -17.74 3.12
N LEU A 61 2.61 -18.35 1.96
CA LEU A 61 2.54 -17.70 0.65
C LEU A 61 1.12 -17.20 0.36
N GLU A 62 0.11 -18.06 0.48
CA GLU A 62 -1.30 -17.70 0.29
C GLU A 62 -1.74 -16.61 1.28
N GLY A 63 -1.36 -16.75 2.55
CA GLY A 63 -1.72 -15.80 3.58
C GLY A 63 -1.07 -14.42 3.41
N THR A 64 0.06 -14.32 2.71
CA THR A 64 0.81 -13.05 2.57
C THR A 64 0.01 -12.01 1.79
N CYS A 65 -0.49 -12.37 0.60
CA CYS A 65 -1.25 -11.41 -0.21
C CYS A 65 -2.61 -11.07 0.43
N GLU A 66 -3.22 -12.00 1.18
CA GLU A 66 -4.44 -11.71 1.94
C GLU A 66 -4.21 -10.71 3.08
N ARG A 67 -3.04 -10.72 3.73
CA ARG A 67 -2.71 -9.72 4.75
C ARG A 67 -2.56 -8.32 4.19
N LEU A 68 -2.18 -8.17 2.92
CA LEU A 68 -2.11 -6.86 2.26
C LEU A 68 -3.47 -6.16 2.15
N LEU A 69 -4.61 -6.90 2.22
CA LEU A 69 -5.93 -6.27 2.27
C LEU A 69 -6.16 -5.42 3.54
N LYS A 70 -5.33 -5.60 4.57
CA LYS A 70 -5.37 -4.77 5.78
C LYS A 70 -4.62 -3.44 5.63
N TYR A 71 -3.93 -3.24 4.51
CA TYR A 71 -3.20 -2.03 4.24
C TYR A 71 -4.13 -0.90 3.79
N HIS A 72 -3.67 0.32 4.00
CA HIS A 72 -4.33 1.56 3.65
C HIS A 72 -3.36 2.51 2.96
N VAL A 73 -3.88 3.42 2.12
CA VAL A 73 -3.06 4.45 1.49
C VAL A 73 -3.07 5.74 2.29
N HIS A 74 -1.89 6.11 2.78
CA HIS A 74 -1.63 7.37 3.47
C HIS A 74 -1.15 8.43 2.47
N ARG A 75 -2.07 9.30 2.04
CA ARG A 75 -1.82 10.34 1.01
C ARG A 75 -0.77 11.38 1.41
N ASP A 76 -0.47 11.51 2.70
CA ASP A 76 0.54 12.41 3.25
C ASP A 76 1.98 11.83 3.18
N LYS A 77 2.12 10.54 2.88
CA LYS A 77 3.40 9.84 2.79
C LYS A 77 3.79 9.56 1.33
N GLN A 78 5.05 9.17 1.12
CA GLN A 78 5.60 8.91 -0.21
C GLN A 78 6.24 7.51 -0.29
N GLY A 79 6.45 7.02 -1.52
CA GLY A 79 7.05 5.71 -1.76
C GLY A 79 6.25 4.58 -1.13
N ILE A 80 6.95 3.51 -0.73
CA ILE A 80 6.35 2.35 -0.05
C ILE A 80 5.77 2.69 1.33
N ASP A 81 6.13 3.82 1.94
CA ASP A 81 5.60 4.22 3.25
C ASP A 81 4.17 4.76 3.16
N ARG A 82 3.66 5.03 1.97
CA ARG A 82 2.25 5.35 1.77
C ARG A 82 1.34 4.13 1.99
N PHE A 83 1.86 2.91 1.92
CA PHE A 83 1.11 1.68 2.15
C PHE A 83 1.42 1.13 3.54
N GLN A 84 0.47 1.21 4.46
CA GLN A 84 0.64 0.70 5.84
C GLN A 84 -0.62 0.02 6.35
N PRO A 85 -0.51 -0.99 7.24
CA PRO A 85 -1.67 -1.66 7.85
C PRO A 85 -2.48 -0.76 8.79
N GLN A 86 -1.98 0.43 9.12
CA GLN A 86 -2.66 1.35 10.02
C GLN A 86 -3.84 2.04 9.32
N LYS A 87 -5.05 1.77 9.81
CA LYS A 87 -6.27 2.49 9.40
C LYS A 87 -6.16 4.00 9.55
N SER A 88 -6.83 4.74 8.66
CA SER A 88 -6.98 6.19 8.79
C SER A 88 -7.70 6.58 10.09
N GLY A 89 -7.40 7.77 10.62
CA GLY A 89 -7.98 8.25 11.88
C GLY A 89 -9.52 8.28 11.86
N THR A 90 -10.11 8.62 10.71
CA THR A 90 -11.57 8.66 10.53
C THR A 90 -12.18 7.25 10.61
N ILE A 91 -11.61 6.26 9.90
CA ILE A 91 -12.11 4.87 9.92
C ILE A 91 -12.01 4.30 11.34
N ASN A 92 -10.87 4.50 12.02
CA ASN A 92 -10.70 4.10 13.42
C ASN A 92 -11.72 4.74 14.36
N THR A 93 -12.02 6.03 14.15
CA THR A 93 -13.01 6.75 14.96
C THR A 93 -14.40 6.17 14.75
N ILE A 94 -14.79 5.90 13.50
CA ILE A 94 -16.08 5.30 13.17
C ILE A 94 -16.20 3.91 13.83
N GLU A 95 -15.18 3.05 13.71
CA GLU A 95 -15.18 1.74 14.35
C GLU A 95 -15.29 1.83 15.87
N SER A 96 -14.57 2.76 16.50
CA SER A 96 -14.63 2.99 17.95
C SER A 96 -16.03 3.46 18.40
N LEU A 97 -16.68 4.34 17.64
CA LEU A 97 -18.05 4.77 17.92
C LEU A 97 -19.03 3.60 17.84
N LYS A 98 -18.89 2.74 16.83
CA LYS A 98 -19.73 1.55 16.65
C LYS A 98 -19.50 0.52 17.76
N GLN A 99 -18.26 0.27 18.16
CA GLN A 99 -17.92 -0.61 19.29
C GLN A 99 -18.55 -0.12 20.61
N ARG A 100 -18.73 1.19 20.77
CA ARG A 100 -19.39 1.81 21.94
C ARG A 100 -20.93 1.80 21.84
N GLY A 101 -21.50 1.18 20.82
CA GLY A 101 -22.94 1.10 20.59
C GLY A 101 -23.56 2.39 20.06
N VAL A 102 -22.75 3.35 19.62
CA VAL A 102 -23.25 4.57 18.97
C VAL A 102 -23.66 4.21 17.55
N LYS A 103 -24.93 4.48 17.22
CA LYS A 103 -25.42 4.36 15.85
C LYS A 103 -24.86 5.53 15.04
N VAL A 104 -23.86 5.25 14.20
CA VAL A 104 -23.33 6.22 13.24
C VAL A 104 -24.13 6.04 11.95
N ASP A 105 -24.95 7.03 11.60
CA ASP A 105 -25.60 7.07 10.30
C ASP A 105 -24.64 7.69 9.29
N LEU A 106 -24.02 6.83 8.47
CA LEU A 106 -23.04 7.24 7.46
C LEU A 106 -23.68 7.61 6.12
N GLY A 107 -24.98 7.33 5.95
CA GLY A 107 -25.66 7.48 4.66
C GLY A 107 -25.28 6.43 3.61
N PHE A 108 -24.46 5.44 3.95
CA PHE A 108 -24.10 4.28 3.11
C PHE A 108 -23.91 3.02 3.97
N PRO A 109 -24.10 1.81 3.41
CA PRO A 109 -23.86 0.54 4.09
C PRO A 109 -22.45 0.39 4.65
N ASP A 110 -22.34 -0.23 5.82
CA ASP A 110 -21.08 -0.47 6.51
C ASP A 110 -20.07 -1.31 5.71
N GLU A 111 -20.57 -2.12 4.79
CA GLU A 111 -19.79 -2.98 3.89
C GLU A 111 -18.79 -2.16 3.06
N PHE A 112 -19.14 -0.94 2.66
CA PHE A 112 -18.25 -0.06 1.89
C PHE A 112 -17.08 0.49 2.72
N LEU A 113 -17.15 0.46 4.06
CA LEU A 113 -15.99 0.76 4.92
C LEU A 113 -15.02 -0.41 5.02
N ALA A 114 -15.47 -1.62 4.69
CA ALA A 114 -14.67 -2.84 4.73
C ALA A 114 -14.03 -3.17 3.37
N GLU A 115 -14.50 -2.56 2.28
CA GLU A 115 -13.90 -2.72 0.96
C GLU A 115 -12.49 -2.12 0.92
N PRO A 116 -11.51 -2.82 0.34
CA PRO A 116 -10.16 -2.28 0.17
C PRO A 116 -10.18 -1.11 -0.82
N GLU A 117 -9.30 -0.12 -0.57
CA GLU A 117 -9.04 0.96 -1.51
C GLU A 117 -8.55 0.37 -2.85
N ALA A 118 -8.83 1.03 -3.99
CA ALA A 118 -8.49 0.50 -5.31
C ALA A 118 -6.98 0.23 -5.46
N GLU A 119 -6.16 1.07 -4.84
CA GLU A 119 -4.71 0.94 -4.72
C GLU A 119 -4.30 -0.32 -3.96
N ILE A 120 -5.06 -0.71 -2.94
CA ILE A 120 -4.81 -1.90 -2.11
C ILE A 120 -5.27 -3.17 -2.83
N ALA A 121 -6.41 -3.12 -3.52
CA ALA A 121 -6.83 -4.20 -4.40
C ALA A 121 -5.81 -4.46 -5.53
N HIS A 122 -5.28 -3.37 -6.13
CA HIS A 122 -4.19 -3.46 -7.11
C HIS A 122 -2.92 -4.04 -6.49
N LEU A 123 -2.53 -3.59 -5.29
CA LEU A 123 -1.37 -4.12 -4.57
C LEU A 123 -1.49 -5.63 -4.30
N LYS A 124 -2.67 -6.12 -3.91
CA LYS A 124 -2.92 -7.57 -3.75
C LYS A 124 -2.72 -8.32 -5.06
N MET A 125 -3.29 -7.83 -6.16
CA MET A 125 -3.12 -8.44 -7.48
C MET A 125 -1.64 -8.51 -7.88
N MET A 126 -0.85 -7.47 -7.59
CA MET A 126 0.59 -7.48 -7.85
C MET A 126 1.36 -8.44 -6.95
N CYS A 127 0.92 -8.61 -5.70
CA CYS A 127 1.47 -9.63 -4.80
C CYS A 127 1.23 -11.04 -5.36
N GLU A 128 0.02 -11.35 -5.82
CA GLU A 128 -0.30 -12.67 -6.42
C GLU A 128 0.52 -12.96 -7.67
N ASP A 129 0.66 -11.96 -8.56
CA ASP A 129 1.54 -12.05 -9.74
C ASP A 129 3.01 -12.27 -9.34
N LEU A 130 3.49 -11.56 -8.31
CA LEU A 130 4.84 -11.73 -7.79
C LEU A 130 5.05 -13.14 -7.23
N MET A 131 4.15 -13.64 -6.39
CA MET A 131 4.25 -14.98 -5.80
C MET A 131 4.30 -16.05 -6.88
N SER A 132 3.43 -15.95 -7.89
CA SER A 132 3.41 -16.88 -9.01
C SER A 132 4.72 -16.87 -9.82
N ARG A 133 5.30 -15.69 -10.07
CA ARG A 133 6.54 -15.59 -10.86
C ARG A 133 7.81 -15.91 -10.08
N LYS A 134 7.76 -15.85 -8.75
CA LYS A 134 8.91 -16.00 -7.85
C LYS A 134 8.86 -17.27 -7.01
N GLU A 135 7.97 -18.20 -7.35
CA GLU A 135 7.77 -19.48 -6.64
C GLU A 135 9.11 -20.22 -6.39
N GLU A 136 9.92 -20.42 -7.43
CA GLU A 136 11.22 -21.11 -7.29
C GLU A 136 12.20 -20.37 -6.36
N GLU A 137 12.31 -19.04 -6.48
CA GLU A 137 13.19 -18.21 -5.64
C GLU A 137 12.71 -18.22 -4.17
N LEU A 138 11.40 -18.29 -3.95
CA LEU A 138 10.77 -18.36 -2.63
C LEU A 138 10.94 -19.72 -1.98
N GLU A 139 10.80 -20.80 -2.73
CA GLU A 139 11.10 -22.16 -2.27
C GLU A 139 12.57 -22.33 -1.91
N GLU A 140 13.47 -21.87 -2.78
CA GLU A 140 14.92 -21.90 -2.51
C GLU A 140 15.26 -21.09 -1.25
N TRP A 141 14.64 -19.92 -1.07
CA TRP A 141 14.80 -19.14 0.14
C TRP A 141 14.28 -19.86 1.39
N TYR A 142 13.12 -20.50 1.31
CA TYR A 142 12.47 -21.14 2.43
C TYR A 142 13.23 -22.39 2.92
N TYR A 143 13.63 -23.27 2.00
CA TYR A 143 14.36 -24.50 2.31
C TYR A 143 15.88 -24.29 2.40
N GLY A 144 16.39 -23.19 1.86
CA GLY A 144 17.82 -22.90 1.83
C GLY A 144 18.45 -22.68 3.21
N GLU A 145 19.72 -23.07 3.32
CA GLU A 145 20.58 -22.73 4.47
C GLU A 145 21.14 -21.29 4.36
N SER A 146 21.07 -20.69 3.17
CA SER A 146 21.66 -19.40 2.85
C SER A 146 20.88 -18.22 3.42
N ARG A 147 21.60 -17.22 3.94
CA ARG A 147 21.10 -15.93 4.43
C ARG A 147 20.75 -14.95 3.30
N ASN A 148 20.14 -15.44 2.22
CA ASN A 148 19.61 -14.52 1.21
C ASN A 148 18.45 -13.75 1.83
N HIS A 149 18.55 -12.42 1.85
CA HIS A 149 17.45 -11.58 2.33
C HIS A 149 16.29 -11.66 1.34
N LEU A 150 15.04 -11.75 1.82
CA LEU A 150 13.84 -11.75 0.95
C LEU A 150 13.84 -10.55 -0.02
N LYS A 151 14.43 -9.42 0.38
CA LYS A 151 14.62 -8.24 -0.49
C LYS A 151 15.36 -8.53 -1.78
N ALA A 152 16.18 -9.59 -1.83
CA ALA A 152 16.85 -10.04 -3.04
C ALA A 152 15.88 -10.42 -4.17
N ILE A 153 14.67 -10.89 -3.82
CA ILE A 153 13.62 -11.28 -4.78
C ILE A 153 13.19 -10.08 -5.63
N CYS A 154 13.24 -8.87 -5.06
CA CYS A 154 12.82 -7.64 -5.73
C CYS A 154 13.84 -7.06 -6.72
N ARG A 155 15.04 -7.64 -6.85
CA ARG A 155 16.09 -7.08 -7.74
C ARG A 155 15.64 -6.91 -9.18
N ALA A 156 14.85 -7.84 -9.72
CA ALA A 156 14.36 -7.77 -11.09
C ALA A 156 13.22 -6.74 -11.28
N GLU A 157 12.46 -6.46 -10.22
CA GLU A 157 11.32 -5.53 -10.24
C GLU A 157 11.76 -4.08 -10.03
N CYS A 158 12.73 -3.89 -9.13
CA CYS A 158 13.33 -2.61 -8.81
C CYS A 158 14.46 -2.32 -9.77
N ARG A 159 14.18 -1.60 -10.86
CA ARG A 159 15.20 -1.06 -11.77
C ARG A 159 16.06 0.03 -11.11
N LEU A 160 16.79 -0.30 -10.05
CA LEU A 160 17.89 0.47 -9.43
C LEU A 160 18.75 -0.60 -8.72
N GLN A 161 19.87 -1.12 -9.25
CA GLN A 161 21.07 -0.44 -9.72
C GLN A 161 21.78 -1.25 -10.83
N ALA A 162 21.87 -0.68 -12.04
CA ALA A 162 22.92 -1.01 -13.01
C ALA A 162 24.02 0.08 -13.03
N GLU A 163 23.96 1.08 -12.13
CA GLU A 163 25.01 2.08 -11.95
C GLU A 163 25.15 2.41 -10.46
N LEU A 164 26.08 1.71 -9.80
CA LEU A 164 26.97 2.17 -8.73
C LEU A 164 28.15 1.19 -8.61
#